data_AF-A0A7Y1THH5-F1
#
_entry.id   AF-A0A7Y1THH5-F1
#
_cell.length_a   1.000
_cell.length_b   1.000
_cell.length_c   1.000
_cell.angle_alpha   90.00
_cell.angle_beta   90.00
_cell.angle_gamma   90.00
#
_symmetry.space_group_name_H-M   'P 1'
#
loop_
_entity.id
_entity.type
_entity.pdbx_description
1 polymer ?
#
loop_
_entity_poly.entity_id
_entity_poly.type
_entity_poly.pdbx_seq_one_letter_code
_entity_poly.pdbx_strand_id
1 'polypeptide(L)'
;MRIYLCLVLLSLLGCRGKSSDAVQSDNVPSENTFSPVHFAKGFQLQRTDDGITVLKVNQPWPNASKPFTYALVNRDSLSSISIDYDKYDAVVPVPVDRVVVTSTTHIPALEALGVANRLIGFPGTDYISSEFTRKRISEGAVVNLGNNETINTEMTLQLQPDLVVGFSISSENRAYETLERAGIPVVYNGDWTEQTPLGKAEWIKFFAPFF
;
A
#
# COMPACT_ATOMS: atom_id res chain seq x y z
N MET A 1 63.70 -2.71 24.85
CA MET A 1 62.98 -3.61 23.92
C MET A 1 62.54 -4.88 24.64
N ARG A 2 61.62 -4.79 25.61
CA ARG A 2 61.09 -5.96 26.35
C ARG A 2 59.74 -5.74 27.06
N ILE A 3 59.11 -4.58 26.87
CA ILE A 3 57.86 -4.22 27.57
C ILE A 3 56.69 -3.90 26.63
N TYR A 4 56.94 -3.64 25.35
CA TYR A 4 55.88 -3.45 24.35
C TYR A 4 55.36 -4.74 23.71
N LEU A 5 55.96 -5.90 24.03
CA LEU A 5 55.55 -7.20 23.46
C LEU A 5 54.43 -7.90 24.24
N CYS A 6 54.11 -7.43 25.46
CA CYS A 6 53.03 -8.03 26.26
C CYS A 6 51.64 -7.42 26.01
N LEU A 7 51.52 -6.29 25.31
CA LEU A 7 50.21 -5.64 25.09
C LEU A 7 49.50 -6.06 23.81
N VAL A 8 50.14 -6.84 22.93
CA VAL A 8 49.57 -7.31 21.65
C VAL A 8 49.05 -8.76 21.74
N LEU A 9 49.31 -9.46 22.85
CA LEU A 9 48.92 -10.86 23.03
C LEU A 9 47.58 -11.08 23.78
N LEU A 10 46.86 -10.01 24.15
CA LEU A 10 45.60 -10.10 24.90
C LEU A 10 44.32 -9.86 24.08
N SER A 11 44.40 -9.69 22.75
CA SER A 11 43.24 -9.41 21.89
C SER A 11 42.67 -10.63 21.15
N LEU A 12 43.08 -11.86 21.49
CA LEU A 12 42.61 -13.10 20.83
C LEU A 12 41.83 -14.08 21.73
N LEU A 13 41.21 -13.58 22.82
CA LEU A 13 40.12 -14.26 23.51
C LEU A 13 38.82 -13.64 22.95
N GLY A 14 38.14 -14.18 21.94
CA GLY A 14 37.78 -15.59 21.79
C GLY A 14 36.46 -15.88 22.50
N CYS A 15 35.41 -15.08 22.28
CA CYS A 15 34.04 -15.45 22.69
C CYS A 15 33.52 -16.58 21.79
N ARG A 16 33.76 -17.82 22.22
CA ARG A 16 32.98 -18.99 21.81
C ARG A 16 31.69 -19.01 22.63
N GLY A 17 30.68 -18.27 22.15
CA GLY A 17 29.30 -18.37 22.62
C GLY A 17 28.60 -19.52 21.91
N LYS A 18 28.02 -20.43 22.70
CA LYS A 18 27.38 -21.69 22.29
C LYS A 18 26.41 -21.53 21.11
N SER A 19 26.54 -22.40 20.13
CA SER A 19 25.44 -22.83 19.26
C SER A 19 24.36 -23.45 20.14
N SER A 20 23.30 -22.69 20.42
CA SER A 20 22.04 -23.23 20.92
C SER A 20 21.16 -23.55 19.72
N ASP A 21 20.73 -24.80 19.70
CA ASP A 21 19.77 -25.39 18.79
C ASP A 21 18.49 -24.57 18.58
N ALA A 22 17.86 -24.88 17.44
CA ALA A 22 16.48 -24.57 17.08
C ALA A 22 16.14 -23.08 16.93
N VAL A 23 16.21 -22.60 15.69
CA VAL A 23 15.24 -21.62 15.22
C VAL A 23 13.86 -22.29 15.34
N GLN A 24 13.16 -22.04 16.44
CA GLN A 24 11.74 -22.25 16.54
C GLN A 24 11.09 -21.43 15.44
N SER A 25 10.67 -22.11 14.38
CA SER A 25 9.66 -21.62 13.45
C SER A 25 8.32 -21.72 14.19
N ASP A 26 8.12 -20.83 15.17
CA ASP A 26 6.82 -20.64 15.80
C ASP A 26 6.28 -19.28 15.36
N ASN A 27 5.07 -19.34 14.82
CA ASN A 27 4.27 -18.28 14.20
C ASN A 27 4.55 -18.04 12.70
N VAL A 28 4.10 -18.98 11.87
CA VAL A 28 3.37 -18.54 10.67
C VAL A 28 2.25 -17.64 11.18
N PRO A 29 2.21 -16.34 10.85
CA PRO A 29 1.10 -15.49 11.26
C PRO A 29 -0.18 -16.14 10.73
N SER A 30 -1.13 -16.39 11.62
CA SER A 30 -2.48 -16.80 11.20
C SER A 30 -2.92 -15.86 10.07
N GLU A 31 -3.46 -16.39 8.97
CA GLU A 31 -3.98 -15.62 7.82
C GLU A 31 -5.05 -14.56 8.18
N ASN A 32 -5.42 -14.49 9.47
CA ASN A 32 -6.52 -13.70 10.00
C ASN A 32 -6.12 -12.50 10.87
N THR A 33 -4.84 -12.20 11.07
CA THR A 33 -4.46 -11.04 11.89
C THR A 33 -3.56 -10.07 11.14
N PHE A 34 -4.05 -8.87 10.87
CA PHE A 34 -3.23 -7.78 10.34
C PHE A 34 -2.10 -7.45 11.32
N SER A 35 -0.94 -7.08 10.79
CA SER A 35 0.07 -6.42 11.61
C SER A 35 -0.54 -5.16 12.21
N PRO A 36 -0.51 -4.99 13.55
CA PRO A 36 -1.14 -3.84 14.21
C PRO A 36 -0.56 -2.53 13.66
N VAL A 37 -1.43 -1.54 13.45
CA VAL A 37 -1.07 -0.17 13.06
C VAL A 37 -0.86 0.63 14.35
N HIS A 38 0.37 1.08 14.60
CA HIS A 38 0.76 1.70 15.88
C HIS A 38 0.94 3.22 15.81
N PHE A 39 1.41 3.71 14.66
CA PHE A 39 1.86 5.07 14.45
C PHE A 39 0.95 5.84 13.50
N ALA A 40 0.44 5.20 12.45
CA ALA A 40 -0.48 5.86 11.52
C ALA A 40 -1.81 6.15 12.21
N LYS A 41 -2.34 7.35 11.97
CA LYS A 41 -3.63 7.80 12.49
C LYS A 41 -4.65 8.01 11.38
N GLY A 42 -4.18 8.18 10.15
CA GLY A 42 -4.99 8.50 8.99
C GLY A 42 -5.84 7.32 8.48
N PHE A 43 -5.57 6.08 8.90
CA PHE A 43 -6.38 4.92 8.53
C PHE A 43 -6.50 3.87 9.66
N GLN A 44 -7.46 2.97 9.50
CA GLN A 44 -7.71 1.82 10.37
C GLN A 44 -8.06 0.60 9.52
N LEU A 45 -7.67 -0.59 9.99
CA LEU A 45 -7.98 -1.87 9.38
C LEU A 45 -8.69 -2.76 10.39
N GLN A 46 -9.78 -3.39 9.98
CA GLN A 46 -10.51 -4.37 10.77
C GLN A 46 -10.97 -5.51 9.88
N ARG A 47 -10.78 -6.76 10.32
CA ARG A 47 -11.41 -7.93 9.70
C ARG A 47 -12.74 -8.19 10.40
N THR A 48 -13.79 -8.41 9.65
CA THR A 48 -15.10 -8.84 10.16
C THR A 48 -15.19 -10.37 10.21
N ASP A 49 -16.17 -10.90 10.94
CA ASP A 49 -16.35 -12.35 11.12
C ASP A 49 -16.70 -13.08 9.81
N ASP A 50 -17.33 -12.38 8.86
CA ASP A 50 -17.64 -12.86 7.51
C ASP A 50 -16.46 -12.74 6.54
N GLY A 51 -15.28 -12.33 7.02
CA GLY A 51 -14.04 -12.33 6.25
C GLY A 51 -13.79 -11.07 5.41
N ILE A 52 -14.64 -10.05 5.51
CA ILE A 52 -14.41 -8.74 4.87
C ILE A 52 -13.31 -7.99 5.61
N THR A 53 -12.39 -7.41 4.85
CA THR A 53 -11.44 -6.44 5.41
C THR A 53 -12.01 -5.04 5.24
N VAL A 54 -12.34 -4.40 6.35
CA VAL A 54 -12.80 -3.02 6.39
C VAL A 54 -11.60 -2.11 6.55
N LEU A 55 -11.39 -1.26 5.54
CA LEU A 55 -10.39 -0.20 5.54
C LEU A 55 -11.09 1.14 5.72
N LYS A 56 -10.81 1.82 6.83
CA LYS A 56 -11.34 3.16 7.09
C LYS A 56 -10.23 4.19 6.97
N VAL A 57 -10.42 5.20 6.13
CA VAL A 57 -9.53 6.34 5.96
C VAL A 57 -10.13 7.55 6.67
N ASN A 58 -9.54 7.92 7.81
CA ASN A 58 -10.01 9.00 8.66
C ASN A 58 -9.67 10.39 8.12
N GLN A 59 -8.52 10.51 7.44
CA GLN A 59 -7.98 11.77 6.96
C GLN A 59 -7.43 11.58 5.53
N PRO A 60 -8.30 11.54 4.51
CA PRO A 60 -7.85 11.44 3.12
C PRO A 60 -7.07 12.70 2.67
N TRP A 61 -7.38 13.85 3.30
CA TRP A 61 -6.67 15.12 3.18
C TRP A 61 -6.91 15.96 4.46
N PRO A 62 -6.14 17.05 4.69
CA PRO A 62 -6.31 17.93 5.84
C PRO A 62 -7.71 18.53 5.90
N ASN A 63 -8.31 18.54 7.10
CA ASN A 63 -9.63 19.10 7.36
C ASN A 63 -10.78 18.42 6.60
N ALA A 64 -10.59 17.19 6.09
CA ALA A 64 -11.68 16.40 5.52
C ALA A 64 -12.86 16.31 6.51
N SER A 65 -14.06 16.60 6.03
CA SER A 65 -15.26 16.67 6.87
C SER A 65 -15.84 15.30 7.22
N LYS A 66 -15.46 14.25 6.46
CA LYS A 66 -15.95 12.88 6.63
C LYS A 66 -14.83 11.87 6.33
N PRO A 67 -14.79 10.73 7.04
CA PRO A 67 -13.95 9.59 6.68
C PRO A 67 -14.53 8.85 5.47
N PHE A 68 -13.69 8.01 4.85
CA PHE A 68 -14.11 7.02 3.85
C PHE A 68 -13.95 5.61 4.41
N THR A 69 -14.84 4.69 4.05
CA THR A 69 -14.84 3.30 4.50
C THR A 69 -14.98 2.37 3.30
N TYR A 70 -14.04 1.44 3.15
CA TYR A 70 -13.94 0.53 2.03
C TYR A 70 -14.03 -0.92 2.50
N ALA A 71 -14.71 -1.75 1.72
CA ALA A 71 -14.74 -3.19 1.93
C ALA A 71 -13.80 -3.88 0.92
N LEU A 72 -12.80 -4.57 1.43
CA LEU A 72 -11.92 -5.43 0.64
C LEU A 72 -12.43 -6.86 0.79
N VAL A 73 -12.89 -7.43 -0.32
CA VAL A 73 -13.57 -8.73 -0.35
C VAL A 73 -12.84 -9.66 -1.28
N ASN A 74 -12.58 -10.89 -0.83
CA ASN A 74 -11.95 -11.89 -1.66
C ASN A 74 -12.83 -12.19 -2.88
N ARG A 75 -12.24 -12.16 -4.09
CA ARG A 75 -12.95 -12.42 -5.36
C ARG A 75 -13.68 -13.76 -5.37
N ASP A 76 -13.11 -14.78 -4.74
CA ASP A 76 -13.68 -16.13 -4.67
C ASP A 76 -14.91 -16.17 -3.75
N SER A 77 -15.01 -15.26 -2.77
CA SER A 77 -16.14 -15.21 -1.83
C SER A 77 -17.25 -14.25 -2.23
N LEU A 78 -17.05 -13.36 -3.23
CA LEU A 78 -18.01 -12.35 -3.66
C LEU A 78 -19.42 -12.90 -3.95
N SER A 79 -19.51 -14.11 -4.51
CA SER A 79 -20.80 -14.74 -4.85
C SER A 79 -21.51 -15.36 -3.64
N SER A 80 -20.80 -15.56 -2.53
CA SER A 80 -21.26 -16.28 -1.34
C SER A 80 -21.50 -15.38 -0.13
N ILE A 81 -20.99 -14.14 -0.16
CA ILE A 81 -21.10 -13.18 0.93
C ILE A 81 -22.13 -12.10 0.61
N SER A 82 -22.95 -11.75 1.60
CA SER A 82 -23.94 -10.68 1.46
C SER A 82 -23.31 -9.34 1.83
N ILE A 83 -22.94 -8.54 0.84
CA ILE A 83 -22.37 -7.21 1.05
C ILE A 83 -23.48 -6.16 1.00
N ASP A 84 -23.56 -5.36 2.06
CA ASP A 84 -24.38 -4.15 2.08
C ASP A 84 -23.58 -3.01 1.45
N TYR A 85 -23.70 -2.86 0.12
CA TYR A 85 -22.92 -1.89 -0.66
C TYR A 85 -23.12 -0.45 -0.18
N ASP A 86 -24.27 -0.10 0.39
CA ASP A 86 -24.57 1.25 0.87
C ASP A 86 -23.76 1.66 2.12
N LYS A 87 -23.10 0.69 2.79
CA LYS A 87 -22.23 0.95 3.96
C LYS A 87 -20.83 1.39 3.60
N TYR A 88 -20.41 1.22 2.35
CA TYR A 88 -19.03 1.41 1.93
C TYR A 88 -18.96 2.40 0.78
N ASP A 89 -17.96 3.28 0.82
CA ASP A 89 -17.68 4.20 -0.29
C ASP A 89 -17.17 3.46 -1.54
N ALA A 90 -16.54 2.28 -1.35
CA ALA A 90 -16.28 1.34 -2.43
C ALA A 90 -16.12 -0.10 -1.89
N VAL A 91 -16.45 -1.07 -2.74
CA VAL A 91 -16.15 -2.49 -2.55
C VAL A 91 -15.04 -2.87 -3.53
N VAL A 92 -13.92 -3.36 -3.01
CA VAL A 92 -12.72 -3.69 -3.77
C VAL A 92 -12.52 -5.20 -3.78
N PRO A 93 -12.63 -5.86 -4.94
CA PRO A 93 -12.31 -7.27 -5.08
C PRO A 93 -10.79 -7.51 -4.96
N VAL A 94 -10.37 -8.30 -3.97
CA VAL A 94 -8.97 -8.64 -3.72
C VAL A 94 -8.69 -10.14 -4.01
N PRO A 95 -7.46 -10.52 -4.41
CA PRO A 95 -6.30 -9.66 -4.66
C PRO A 95 -6.45 -8.80 -5.92
N VAL A 96 -5.83 -7.62 -5.92
CA VAL A 96 -5.80 -6.66 -7.03
C VAL A 96 -4.69 -7.05 -8.01
N ASP A 97 -5.04 -7.22 -9.29
CA ASP A 97 -4.08 -7.56 -10.34
C ASP A 97 -3.63 -6.34 -11.15
N ARG A 98 -4.49 -5.32 -11.24
CA ARG A 98 -4.30 -4.13 -12.08
C ARG A 98 -4.58 -2.88 -11.26
N VAL A 99 -3.53 -2.18 -10.80
CA VAL A 99 -3.68 -0.96 -10.02
C VAL A 99 -3.16 0.27 -10.77
N VAL A 100 -3.90 1.37 -10.66
CA VAL A 100 -3.41 2.71 -10.94
C VAL A 100 -3.22 3.42 -9.60
N VAL A 101 -2.07 4.07 -9.41
CA VAL A 101 -1.82 4.91 -8.24
C VAL A 101 -1.49 6.31 -8.70
N THR A 102 -1.75 7.33 -7.88
CA THR A 102 -1.59 8.73 -8.31
C THR A 102 -0.65 9.56 -7.44
N SER A 103 0.04 8.96 -6.46
CA SER A 103 1.14 9.60 -5.74
C SER A 103 2.44 8.83 -5.92
N THR A 104 3.55 9.55 -6.08
CA THR A 104 4.89 8.94 -6.13
C THR A 104 5.24 8.20 -4.84
N THR A 105 4.62 8.55 -3.71
CA THR A 105 4.79 7.85 -2.42
C THR A 105 4.16 6.46 -2.39
N HIS A 106 3.23 6.15 -3.31
CA HIS A 106 2.60 4.84 -3.42
C HIS A 106 3.54 3.80 -4.05
N ILE A 107 4.44 4.25 -4.94
CA ILE A 107 5.33 3.36 -5.71
C ILE A 107 6.26 2.55 -4.80
N PRO A 108 7.01 3.15 -3.83
CA PRO A 108 7.86 2.37 -2.93
C PRO A 108 7.09 1.38 -2.08
N ALA A 109 5.83 1.64 -1.71
CA ALA A 109 5.02 0.71 -0.94
C ALA A 109 4.71 -0.55 -1.76
N LEU A 110 4.33 -0.39 -3.03
CA LEU A 110 4.11 -1.53 -3.94
C LEU A 110 5.40 -2.33 -4.17
N GLU A 111 6.54 -1.65 -4.31
CA GLU A 111 7.84 -2.31 -4.51
C GLU A 111 8.28 -3.08 -3.26
N ALA A 112 8.14 -2.47 -2.07
CA ALA A 112 8.47 -3.11 -0.80
C ALA A 112 7.58 -4.33 -0.49
N LEU A 113 6.33 -4.31 -0.95
CA LEU A 113 5.41 -5.45 -0.88
C LEU A 113 5.69 -6.51 -1.98
N GLY A 114 6.58 -6.25 -2.94
CA GLY A 114 6.88 -7.16 -4.04
C GLY A 114 5.79 -7.23 -5.12
N VAL A 115 4.85 -6.28 -5.14
CA VAL A 115 3.66 -6.26 -6.01
C VAL A 115 3.66 -5.08 -6.99
N ALA A 116 4.77 -4.36 -7.13
CA ALA A 116 4.90 -3.29 -8.12
C ALA A 116 4.69 -3.76 -9.57
N ASN A 117 4.71 -5.07 -9.81
CA ASN A 117 4.34 -5.63 -11.10
C ASN A 117 2.84 -5.47 -11.47
N ARG A 118 1.99 -5.11 -10.50
CA ARG A 118 0.55 -4.85 -10.67
C ARG A 118 0.24 -3.41 -11.08
N LEU A 119 1.21 -2.50 -10.97
CA LEU A 119 1.06 -1.12 -11.43
C LEU A 119 0.96 -1.08 -12.96
N ILE A 120 -0.15 -0.55 -13.47
CA ILE A 120 -0.44 -0.46 -14.91
C ILE A 120 -0.50 0.98 -15.44
N GLY A 121 -0.63 1.98 -14.56
CA GLY A 121 -0.68 3.37 -14.95
C GLY A 121 -0.38 4.32 -13.81
N PHE A 122 0.17 5.48 -14.16
CA PHE A 122 0.54 6.54 -13.23
C PHE A 122 0.49 7.90 -13.94
N PRO A 123 -0.07 8.96 -13.34
CA PRO A 123 -0.01 10.30 -13.91
C PRO A 123 1.35 10.96 -13.66
N GLY A 124 2.06 11.33 -14.72
CA GLY A 124 3.33 12.05 -14.60
C GLY A 124 4.49 11.11 -14.28
N THR A 125 4.68 10.08 -15.12
CA THR A 125 5.72 9.05 -14.96
C THR A 125 7.15 9.59 -14.89
N ASP A 126 7.38 10.84 -15.31
CA ASP A 126 8.68 11.50 -15.24
C ASP A 126 9.12 11.84 -13.81
N TYR A 127 8.18 11.89 -12.86
CA TYR A 127 8.48 12.07 -11.44
C TYR A 127 8.90 10.79 -10.73
N ILE A 128 8.80 9.62 -11.39
CA ILE A 128 9.19 8.34 -10.79
C ILE A 128 10.69 8.15 -10.98
N SER A 129 11.42 7.88 -9.91
CA SER A 129 12.88 7.67 -9.94
C SER A 129 13.31 6.23 -9.66
N SER A 130 12.42 5.34 -9.20
CA SER A 130 12.76 3.94 -8.95
C SER A 130 13.20 3.24 -10.23
N GLU A 131 14.37 2.59 -10.21
CA GLU A 131 14.91 1.85 -11.35
C GLU A 131 13.96 0.76 -11.85
N PHE A 132 13.35 0.01 -10.92
CA PHE A 132 12.42 -1.06 -11.25
C PHE A 132 11.19 -0.52 -12.00
N THR A 133 10.54 0.52 -11.45
CA THR A 133 9.36 1.11 -12.09
C THR A 133 9.72 1.88 -13.36
N ARG A 134 10.87 2.56 -13.42
CA ARG A 134 11.36 3.22 -14.66
C ARG A 134 11.55 2.22 -15.80
N LYS A 135 12.07 1.03 -15.51
CA LYS A 135 12.18 -0.05 -16.51
C LYS A 135 10.79 -0.42 -17.05
N ARG A 136 9.81 -0.63 -16.17
CA ARG A 136 8.42 -0.94 -16.56
C ARG A 136 7.76 0.18 -17.38
N ILE A 137 8.05 1.44 -17.07
CA ILE A 137 7.60 2.59 -17.88
C ILE A 137 8.20 2.51 -19.28
N SER A 138 9.52 2.29 -19.39
CA SER A 138 10.20 2.21 -20.70
C SER A 138 9.73 1.03 -21.56
N GLU A 139 9.26 -0.04 -20.92
CA GLU A 139 8.69 -1.22 -21.56
C GLU A 139 7.20 -1.06 -21.91
N GLY A 140 6.58 0.07 -21.57
CA GLY A 140 5.16 0.34 -21.81
C GLY A 140 4.21 -0.39 -20.85
N ALA A 141 4.72 -1.06 -19.81
CA ALA A 141 3.92 -1.77 -18.82
C ALA A 141 3.26 -0.83 -17.79
N VAL A 142 3.78 0.40 -17.64
CA VAL A 142 3.15 1.47 -16.85
C VAL A 142 2.88 2.65 -17.77
N VAL A 143 1.60 2.91 -18.04
CA VAL A 143 1.18 3.97 -18.96
C VAL A 143 1.13 5.32 -18.24
N ASN A 144 1.64 6.37 -18.89
CA ASN A 144 1.51 7.73 -18.38
C ASN A 144 0.06 8.22 -18.59
N LEU A 145 -0.60 8.57 -17.48
CA LEU A 145 -2.00 9.00 -17.47
C LEU A 145 -2.18 10.53 -17.45
N GLY A 146 -1.14 11.29 -17.83
CA GLY A 146 -1.22 12.74 -17.84
C GLY A 146 -0.75 13.34 -16.52
N ASN A 147 -1.50 14.29 -15.96
CA ASN A 147 -1.08 15.02 -14.75
C ASN A 147 -1.86 14.56 -13.52
N ASN A 148 -1.26 14.72 -12.34
CA ASN A 148 -1.96 14.45 -11.08
C ASN A 148 -3.20 15.36 -10.95
N GLU A 149 -4.21 14.91 -10.22
CA GLU A 149 -5.55 15.55 -10.07
C GLU A 149 -6.37 15.73 -11.36
N THR A 150 -5.75 15.59 -12.54
CA THR A 150 -6.35 15.74 -13.87
C THR A 150 -5.98 14.56 -14.75
N ILE A 151 -6.03 13.36 -14.17
CA ILE A 151 -5.67 12.13 -14.87
C ILE A 151 -6.56 11.95 -16.11
N ASN A 152 -5.98 11.47 -17.21
CA ASN A 152 -6.71 11.17 -18.42
C ASN A 152 -7.64 9.98 -18.17
N THR A 153 -8.92 10.29 -17.99
CA THR A 153 -9.93 9.30 -17.60
C THR A 153 -10.20 8.30 -18.71
N GLU A 154 -10.19 8.71 -19.98
CA GLU A 154 -10.39 7.82 -21.12
C GLU A 154 -9.26 6.78 -21.21
N MET A 155 -8.01 7.23 -21.09
CA MET A 155 -6.86 6.32 -21.05
C MET A 155 -6.93 5.41 -19.83
N THR A 156 -7.31 5.93 -18.66
CA THR A 156 -7.44 5.13 -17.44
C THR A 156 -8.50 4.03 -17.61
N LEU A 157 -9.66 4.35 -18.19
CA LEU A 157 -10.73 3.39 -18.49
C LEU A 157 -10.26 2.31 -19.48
N GLN A 158 -9.49 2.71 -20.51
CA GLN A 158 -8.93 1.78 -21.48
C GLN A 158 -7.99 0.75 -20.83
N LEU A 159 -7.31 1.11 -19.74
CA LEU A 159 -6.46 0.19 -19.01
C LEU A 159 -7.26 -0.82 -18.15
N GLN A 160 -8.56 -0.63 -17.95
CA GLN A 160 -9.39 -1.53 -17.13
C GLN A 160 -8.74 -1.87 -15.77
N PRO A 161 -8.45 -0.87 -14.91
CA PRO A 161 -7.90 -1.12 -13.58
C PRO A 161 -8.94 -1.77 -12.67
N ASP A 162 -8.47 -2.65 -11.79
CA ASP A 162 -9.28 -3.23 -10.72
C ASP A 162 -9.42 -2.26 -9.54
N LEU A 163 -8.46 -1.32 -9.42
CA LEU A 163 -8.38 -0.35 -8.33
C LEU A 163 -7.64 0.90 -8.79
N VAL A 164 -8.15 2.07 -8.40
CA VAL A 164 -7.40 3.32 -8.42
C VAL A 164 -7.15 3.77 -6.98
N VAL A 165 -5.89 3.93 -6.60
CA VAL A 165 -5.51 4.53 -5.32
C VAL A 165 -5.24 6.01 -5.55
N GLY A 166 -6.20 6.83 -5.13
CA GLY A 166 -6.21 8.27 -5.35
C GLY A 166 -5.51 9.03 -4.23
N PHE A 167 -4.68 9.98 -4.61
CA PHE A 167 -4.30 11.12 -3.78
C PHE A 167 -5.26 12.27 -4.05
N SER A 168 -5.69 12.99 -3.01
CA SER A 168 -6.47 14.21 -3.17
C SER A 168 -6.10 15.24 -2.11
N ILE A 169 -6.36 16.51 -2.43
CA ILE A 169 -6.25 17.66 -1.52
C ILE A 169 -7.62 18.23 -1.10
N SER A 170 -8.70 17.74 -1.72
CA SER A 170 -10.07 18.16 -1.45
C SER A 170 -11.07 17.06 -1.81
N SER A 171 -12.36 17.29 -1.53
CA SER A 171 -13.43 16.36 -1.92
C SER A 171 -13.77 16.40 -3.41
N GLU A 172 -13.27 17.39 -4.16
CA GLU A 172 -13.65 17.59 -5.55
C GLU A 172 -12.60 16.99 -6.48
N ASN A 173 -12.90 15.82 -7.05
CA ASN A 173 -12.07 15.22 -8.08
C ASN A 173 -12.94 14.57 -9.17
N ARG A 174 -13.24 15.36 -10.22
CA ARG A 174 -14.09 14.93 -11.33
C ARG A 174 -13.59 13.69 -12.06
N ALA A 175 -12.28 13.47 -12.10
CA ALA A 175 -11.72 12.29 -12.74
C ALA A 175 -12.06 11.03 -11.92
N TYR A 176 -11.88 11.08 -10.60
CA TYR A 176 -12.27 9.99 -9.71
C TYR A 176 -13.78 9.74 -9.72
N GLU A 177 -14.61 10.78 -9.63
CA GLU A 177 -16.07 10.66 -9.74
C GLU A 177 -16.50 9.98 -11.06
N THR A 178 -15.75 10.21 -12.14
CA THR A 178 -16.04 9.59 -13.44
C THR A 178 -15.65 8.11 -13.45
N LEU A 179 -14.51 7.75 -12.84
CA LEU A 179 -14.06 6.37 -12.70
C LEU A 179 -14.98 5.55 -11.78
N GLU A 180 -15.41 6.13 -10.66
CA GLU A 180 -16.39 5.54 -9.74
C GLU A 180 -17.72 5.27 -10.45
N ARG A 181 -18.24 6.24 -11.22
CA ARG A 181 -19.45 6.06 -12.04
C ARG A 181 -19.29 5.00 -13.13
N ALA A 182 -18.07 4.71 -13.57
CA ALA A 182 -17.77 3.63 -14.50
C ALA A 182 -17.60 2.26 -13.80
N GLY A 183 -17.78 2.20 -12.48
CA GLY A 183 -17.69 0.97 -11.69
C GLY A 183 -16.26 0.59 -11.28
N ILE A 184 -15.27 1.47 -11.49
CA ILE A 184 -13.91 1.26 -11.02
C ILE A 184 -13.82 1.79 -9.58
N PRO A 185 -13.45 0.98 -8.59
CA PRO A 185 -13.34 1.46 -7.22
C PRO A 185 -12.15 2.42 -7.09
N VAL A 186 -12.41 3.56 -6.46
CA VAL A 186 -11.39 4.55 -6.08
C VAL A 186 -11.24 4.56 -4.57
N VAL A 187 -10.00 4.42 -4.09
CA VAL A 187 -9.67 4.44 -2.66
C VAL A 187 -8.72 5.60 -2.40
N TYR A 188 -9.08 6.49 -1.48
CA TYR A 188 -8.23 7.61 -1.10
C TYR A 188 -7.10 7.18 -0.17
N ASN A 189 -5.89 7.62 -0.48
CA ASN A 189 -4.71 7.47 0.36
C ASN A 189 -4.27 8.85 0.89
N GLY A 190 -4.12 8.95 2.20
CA GLY A 190 -3.82 10.18 2.95
C GLY A 190 -2.47 10.14 3.64
N ASP A 191 -1.50 9.36 3.17
CA ASP A 191 -0.17 9.20 3.78
C ASP A 191 0.60 10.51 4.01
N TRP A 192 0.28 11.53 3.22
CA TRP A 192 0.83 12.88 3.28
C TRP A 192 0.31 13.70 4.45
N THR A 193 -0.81 13.28 5.06
CA THR A 193 -1.40 13.94 6.22
C THR A 193 -0.75 13.50 7.54
N GLU A 194 0.02 12.41 7.54
CA GLU A 194 0.70 11.91 8.72
C GLU A 194 1.76 12.89 9.25
N GLN A 195 1.76 13.08 10.56
CA GLN A 195 2.63 14.06 11.23
C GLN A 195 3.98 13.48 11.66
N THR A 196 4.18 12.16 11.50
CA THR A 196 5.43 11.49 11.90
C THR A 196 5.94 10.59 10.79
N PRO A 197 7.27 10.43 10.64
CA PRO A 197 7.85 9.52 9.66
C PRO A 197 7.38 8.07 9.84
N LEU A 198 7.23 7.61 11.09
CA LEU A 198 6.74 6.25 11.38
C LEU A 198 5.28 6.09 11.01
N GLY A 199 4.44 7.11 11.26
CA GLY A 199 3.05 7.11 10.83
C GLY A 199 2.93 6.99 9.31
N LYS A 200 3.71 7.79 8.57
CA LYS A 200 3.77 7.71 7.10
C LYS A 200 4.27 6.34 6.63
N ALA A 201 5.31 5.79 7.24
CA ALA A 201 5.87 4.49 6.85
C ALA A 201 4.86 3.34 7.00
N GLU A 202 3.97 3.41 7.99
CA GLU A 202 2.94 2.39 8.20
C GLU A 202 1.85 2.36 7.13
N TRP A 203 1.79 3.33 6.21
CA TRP A 203 0.88 3.26 5.07
C TRP A 203 1.22 2.13 4.08
N ILE A 204 2.37 1.48 4.20
CA ILE A 204 2.57 0.17 3.54
C ILE A 204 1.53 -0.87 4.00
N LYS A 205 1.10 -0.81 5.27
CA LYS A 205 0.06 -1.68 5.83
C LYS A 205 -1.33 -1.34 5.28
N PHE A 206 -1.55 -0.13 4.78
CA PHE A 206 -2.76 0.23 4.03
C PHE A 206 -2.79 -0.51 2.68
N PHE A 207 -1.65 -0.65 2.00
CA PHE A 207 -1.57 -1.33 0.71
C PHE A 207 -1.65 -2.86 0.83
N ALA A 208 -1.07 -3.43 1.89
CA ALA A 208 -0.92 -4.87 2.04
C ALA A 208 -2.23 -5.68 1.83
N PRO A 209 -3.41 -5.30 2.35
CA PRO A 209 -4.62 -6.10 2.23
C PRO A 209 -5.23 -6.12 0.81
N PHE A 210 -4.76 -5.27 -0.11
CA PHE A 210 -5.23 -5.28 -1.49
C PHE A 210 -4.63 -6.41 -2.34
N PHE A 211 -3.54 -7.04 -1.90
CA PHE A 211 -2.74 -7.98 -2.70
C PHE A 211 -2.51 -9.30 -1.95
#